data_AF-A0AAE0DFV3-F1
#
_entry.id   AF-A0AAE0DFV3-F1
#
_cell.length_a   1.000
_cell.length_b   1.000
_cell.length_c   1.000
_cell.angle_alpha   90.00
_cell.angle_beta   90.00
_cell.angle_gamma   90.00
#
_symmetry.space_group_name_H-M   'P 1'
#
loop_
_entity.id
_entity.type
_entity.pdbx_description
1 polymer ?
#
loop_
_entity_poly.entity_id
_entity_poly.type
_entity_poly.pdbx_seq_one_letter_code
_entity_poly.pdbx_strand_id
1 'polypeptide(L)'
;METFLKAPLKFVHDGPNAQTQIRQCGVPIQHRLGDALGEAVLFCLDFAVNKSTEANLYRMHDDLWFWGSSDATVAAWETIEEFTGVMGLTLNHGKTGSVHISNSSDSSYLTVDSATLSKLPPGQVRWGFLSLDTTGNWAIDESQVEEHIPQCLGRAHLDMVILTFEKIQRKLFATGDMPGANVTSHLRSKLGERFGIQDIPDGFFYLPIELGVLGIRNPFIPLYLVYQDSSKEPMHLIDMTFEYEEEAYNKAKKAYEDGTSRSRFHPT
;
A
#
# COMPACT_ATOMS: atom_id res chain seq x y z
N MET A 1 27.24 17.50 -9.61
CA MET A 1 25.94 17.00 -10.11
C MET A 1 26.11 15.70 -10.88
N GLU A 2 27.08 15.61 -11.80
CA GLU A 2 27.30 14.41 -12.64
C GLU A 2 27.56 13.11 -11.85
N THR A 3 28.43 13.16 -10.83
CA THR A 3 28.69 12.00 -9.95
C THR A 3 27.48 11.60 -9.09
N PHE A 4 26.61 12.56 -8.74
CA PHE A 4 25.43 12.31 -7.91
C PHE A 4 24.33 11.60 -8.70
N LEU A 5 24.13 11.97 -9.98
CA LEU A 5 23.09 11.37 -10.81
C LEU A 5 23.48 9.99 -11.35
N LYS A 6 24.78 9.78 -11.67
CA LYS A 6 25.35 8.51 -12.17
C LYS A 6 25.71 7.52 -11.04
N ALA A 7 24.81 7.32 -10.09
CA ALA A 7 25.04 6.40 -8.98
C ALA A 7 24.97 4.92 -9.45
N PRO A 8 25.94 4.06 -9.09
CA PRO A 8 25.83 2.62 -9.32
C PRO A 8 24.74 2.01 -8.43
N LEU A 9 23.85 1.21 -9.03
CA LEU A 9 22.74 0.52 -8.38
C LEU A 9 22.86 -0.99 -8.56
N LYS A 10 22.54 -1.73 -7.50
CA LYS A 10 22.38 -3.18 -7.50
C LYS A 10 21.20 -3.52 -6.58
N PHE A 11 20.18 -4.19 -7.09
CA PHE A 11 19.04 -4.61 -6.27
C PHE A 11 19.35 -5.94 -5.60
N VAL A 12 18.99 -6.06 -4.32
CA VAL A 12 19.24 -7.27 -3.52
C VAL A 12 18.46 -8.47 -4.07
N HIS A 13 17.26 -8.22 -4.61
CA HIS A 13 16.38 -9.25 -5.19
C HIS A 13 16.93 -9.89 -6.48
N ASP A 14 17.87 -9.24 -7.16
CA ASP A 14 18.49 -9.76 -8.38
C ASP A 14 19.55 -10.85 -8.09
N GLY A 15 19.80 -11.13 -6.81
CA GLY A 15 20.69 -12.18 -6.34
C GLY A 15 22.18 -11.79 -6.28
N PRO A 16 23.04 -12.73 -5.82
CA PRO A 16 24.45 -12.43 -5.55
C PRO A 16 25.24 -12.03 -6.81
N ASN A 17 24.84 -12.57 -7.97
CA ASN A 17 25.50 -12.33 -9.26
C ASN A 17 24.95 -11.11 -10.03
N ALA A 18 24.04 -10.32 -9.44
CA ALA A 18 23.46 -9.19 -10.13
C ALA A 18 24.51 -8.16 -10.54
N GLN A 19 24.45 -7.74 -11.81
CA GLN A 19 25.35 -6.74 -12.36
C GLN A 19 24.98 -5.35 -11.85
N THR A 20 26.00 -4.57 -11.49
CA THR A 20 25.81 -3.18 -11.09
C THR A 20 25.49 -2.34 -12.32
N GLN A 21 24.36 -1.64 -12.29
CA GLN A 21 23.92 -0.75 -13.36
C GLN A 21 24.15 0.70 -12.95
N ILE A 22 24.56 1.57 -13.88
CA ILE A 22 24.68 3.00 -13.61
C ILE A 22 23.34 3.66 -13.87
N ARG A 23 22.78 4.33 -12.86
CA ARG A 23 21.54 5.07 -12.99
C ARG A 23 21.67 6.16 -14.07
N GLN A 24 20.75 6.14 -15.02
CA GLN A 24 20.67 7.13 -16.11
C GLN A 24 19.61 8.20 -15.84
N CYS A 25 18.57 7.89 -15.07
CA CYS A 25 17.45 8.77 -14.78
C CYS A 25 17.00 8.64 -13.30
N GLY A 26 16.33 9.68 -12.80
CA GLY A 26 15.84 9.75 -11.43
C GLY A 26 16.86 10.26 -10.41
N VAL A 27 16.35 10.60 -9.24
CA VAL A 27 17.14 11.09 -8.08
C VAL A 27 17.14 10.02 -6.97
N PRO A 28 18.15 9.99 -6.08
CA PRO A 28 18.11 9.08 -4.94
C PRO A 28 16.89 9.38 -4.06
N ILE A 29 16.17 8.33 -3.70
CA ILE A 29 15.06 8.39 -2.73
C ILE A 29 15.58 8.83 -1.36
N GLN A 30 14.79 9.62 -0.64
CA GLN A 30 15.07 10.09 0.73
C GLN A 30 16.35 10.92 0.88
N HIS A 31 16.80 11.57 -0.20
CA HIS A 31 17.93 12.48 -0.16
C HIS A 31 17.44 13.91 -0.37
N ARG A 32 17.88 14.86 0.46
CA ARG A 32 17.44 16.28 0.43
C ARG A 32 17.54 16.94 -0.95
N LEU A 33 18.56 16.58 -1.72
CA LEU A 33 18.74 17.07 -3.09
C LEU A 33 17.73 16.44 -4.07
N GLY A 34 17.35 15.17 -3.86
CA GLY A 34 16.28 14.53 -4.60
C GLY A 34 14.94 15.19 -4.32
N ASP A 35 14.64 15.46 -3.05
CA ASP A 35 13.43 16.19 -2.65
C ASP A 35 13.40 17.57 -3.32
N ALA A 36 14.49 18.35 -3.23
CA ALA A 36 14.54 19.69 -3.83
C ALA A 36 14.35 19.68 -5.36
N LEU A 37 14.94 18.71 -6.07
CA LEU A 37 14.80 18.59 -7.51
C LEU A 37 13.39 18.11 -7.91
N GLY A 38 12.83 17.15 -7.19
CA GLY A 38 11.45 16.69 -7.40
C GLY A 38 10.44 17.83 -7.18
N GLU A 39 10.59 18.57 -6.09
CA GLU A 39 9.77 19.74 -5.80
C GLU A 39 9.94 20.85 -6.84
N ALA A 40 11.13 21.05 -7.40
CA ALA A 40 11.35 22.03 -8.47
C ALA A 40 10.60 21.66 -9.76
N VAL A 41 10.52 20.37 -10.10
CA VAL A 41 9.72 19.89 -11.24
C VAL A 41 8.23 20.05 -10.94
N LEU A 42 7.77 19.56 -9.78
CA LEU A 42 6.35 19.53 -9.44
C LEU A 42 5.78 20.93 -9.12
N PHE A 43 6.60 21.89 -8.73
CA PHE A 43 6.17 23.29 -8.63
C PHE A 43 5.64 23.83 -9.98
N CYS A 44 6.22 23.40 -11.10
CA CYS A 44 5.71 23.78 -12.42
C CYS A 44 4.33 23.17 -12.69
N LEU A 45 4.04 21.98 -12.14
CA LEU A 45 2.70 21.39 -12.20
C LEU A 45 1.70 22.21 -11.39
N ASP A 46 2.08 22.58 -10.15
CA ASP A 46 1.25 23.43 -9.28
C ASP A 46 0.85 24.72 -10.00
N PHE A 47 1.82 25.37 -10.67
CA PHE A 47 1.58 26.56 -11.48
C PHE A 47 0.70 26.31 -12.71
N ALA A 48 0.93 25.21 -13.43
CA ALA A 48 0.16 24.86 -14.63
C ALA A 48 -1.32 24.63 -14.31
N VAL A 49 -1.61 23.86 -13.25
CA VAL A 49 -2.98 23.60 -12.80
C VAL A 49 -3.65 24.88 -12.30
N ASN A 50 -2.92 25.72 -11.56
CA ASN A 50 -3.46 27.02 -11.15
C ASN A 50 -3.82 27.91 -12.34
N LYS A 51 -3.00 27.90 -13.39
CA LYS A 51 -3.28 28.68 -14.59
C LYS A 51 -4.47 28.17 -15.39
N SER A 52 -4.71 26.87 -15.45
CA SER A 52 -5.83 26.30 -16.20
C SER A 52 -7.16 26.30 -15.44
N THR A 53 -7.12 26.37 -14.11
CA THR A 53 -8.32 26.20 -13.27
C THR A 53 -8.66 27.38 -12.36
N GLU A 54 -7.74 28.33 -12.20
CA GLU A 54 -7.80 29.39 -11.18
C GLU A 54 -7.87 28.87 -9.73
N ALA A 55 -7.58 27.58 -9.52
CA ALA A 55 -7.59 26.91 -8.23
C ALA A 55 -6.25 26.25 -7.93
N ASN A 56 -5.99 25.94 -6.66
CA ASN A 56 -4.71 25.35 -6.25
C ASN A 56 -4.77 23.82 -6.29
N LEU A 57 -3.69 23.21 -6.78
CA LEU A 57 -3.41 21.80 -6.57
C LEU A 57 -2.86 21.62 -5.15
N TYR A 58 -3.44 20.70 -4.39
CA TYR A 58 -2.93 20.33 -3.08
C TYR A 58 -2.05 19.10 -3.25
N ARG A 59 -0.85 19.13 -2.67
CA ARG A 59 0.15 18.11 -2.94
C ARG A 59 1.05 17.84 -1.75
N MET A 60 1.42 16.58 -1.60
CA MET A 60 2.52 16.13 -0.76
C MET A 60 3.40 15.21 -1.60
N HIS A 61 4.57 15.69 -2.01
CA HIS A 61 5.43 14.98 -2.98
C HIS A 61 4.66 14.58 -4.23
N ASP A 62 4.54 13.31 -4.58
CA ASP A 62 3.82 12.80 -5.75
C ASP A 62 2.32 12.55 -5.50
N ASP A 63 1.84 12.67 -4.26
CA ASP A 63 0.42 12.56 -3.94
C ASP A 63 -0.30 13.89 -4.21
N LEU A 64 -1.28 13.84 -5.13
CA LEU A 64 -2.01 15.01 -5.65
C LEU A 64 -3.49 14.95 -5.25
N TRP A 65 -4.04 16.10 -4.85
CA TRP A 65 -5.47 16.28 -4.61
C TRP A 65 -5.96 17.58 -5.24
N PHE A 66 -7.07 17.49 -5.95
CA PHE A 66 -7.78 18.64 -6.51
C PHE A 66 -9.27 18.46 -6.27
N TRP A 67 -9.97 19.54 -5.94
CA TRP A 67 -11.42 19.53 -5.78
C TRP A 67 -11.99 20.87 -6.25
N GLY A 68 -13.22 20.86 -6.74
CA GLY A 68 -13.89 22.04 -7.27
C GLY A 68 -15.12 21.68 -8.10
N SER A 69 -15.48 22.54 -9.04
CA SER A 69 -16.49 22.21 -10.04
C SER A 69 -16.00 21.08 -10.96
N SER A 70 -16.94 20.41 -11.63
CA SER A 70 -16.62 19.34 -12.58
C SER A 70 -15.72 19.84 -13.70
N ASP A 71 -16.02 21.02 -14.27
CA ASP A 71 -15.23 21.62 -15.35
C ASP A 71 -13.80 21.94 -14.90
N ALA A 72 -13.64 22.52 -13.69
CA ALA A 72 -12.31 22.80 -13.15
C ALA A 72 -11.53 21.51 -12.86
N THR A 73 -12.20 20.46 -12.39
CA THR A 73 -11.57 19.16 -12.10
C THR A 73 -11.14 18.45 -13.37
N VAL A 74 -11.95 18.52 -14.43
CA VAL A 74 -11.58 18.00 -15.76
C VAL A 74 -10.39 18.78 -16.32
N ALA A 75 -10.41 20.12 -16.26
CA ALA A 75 -9.30 20.94 -16.72
C ALA A 75 -8.00 20.67 -15.92
N ALA A 76 -8.09 20.49 -14.60
CA ALA A 76 -6.96 20.08 -13.76
C ALA A 76 -6.39 18.73 -14.22
N TRP A 77 -7.27 17.74 -14.45
CA TRP A 77 -6.87 16.40 -14.85
C TRP A 77 -6.18 16.40 -16.23
N GLU A 78 -6.78 17.05 -17.23
CA GLU A 78 -6.18 17.19 -18.56
C GLU A 78 -4.82 17.88 -18.50
N THR A 79 -4.68 18.91 -17.63
CA THR A 79 -3.40 19.60 -17.40
C THR A 79 -2.34 18.67 -16.78
N ILE A 80 -2.74 17.82 -15.83
CA ILE A 80 -1.85 16.82 -15.20
C ILE A 80 -1.39 15.79 -16.25
N GLU A 81 -2.31 15.30 -17.09
CA GLU A 81 -1.98 14.35 -18.16
C GLU A 81 -1.00 14.95 -19.18
N GLU A 82 -1.25 16.19 -19.63
CA GLU A 82 -0.35 16.90 -20.52
C GLU A 82 1.03 17.12 -19.87
N PHE A 83 1.05 17.64 -18.64
CA PHE A 83 2.29 17.92 -17.92
C PHE A 83 3.15 16.67 -17.74
N THR A 84 2.53 15.55 -17.35
CA THR A 84 3.25 14.29 -17.16
C THR A 84 3.82 13.76 -18.48
N GLY A 85 3.09 13.92 -19.59
CA GLY A 85 3.58 13.62 -20.94
C GLY A 85 4.78 14.47 -21.35
N VAL A 86 4.75 15.78 -21.08
CA VAL A 86 5.85 16.72 -21.39
C VAL A 86 7.09 16.45 -20.53
N MET A 87 6.90 16.20 -19.23
CA MET A 87 7.99 16.01 -18.28
C MET A 87 8.54 14.58 -18.25
N GLY A 88 7.95 13.64 -19.01
CA GLY A 88 8.34 12.23 -19.01
C GLY A 88 8.07 11.53 -17.67
N LEU A 89 7.02 11.96 -16.96
CA LEU A 89 6.53 11.34 -15.73
C LEU A 89 5.46 10.29 -16.06
N THR A 90 5.14 9.43 -15.10
CA THR A 90 4.12 8.38 -15.29
C THR A 90 3.14 8.41 -14.13
N LEU A 91 1.84 8.41 -14.45
CA LEU A 91 0.77 8.35 -13.48
C LEU A 91 0.52 6.92 -13.05
N ASN A 92 0.31 6.71 -11.75
CA ASN A 92 -0.07 5.41 -11.23
C ASN A 92 -1.59 5.24 -11.31
N HIS A 93 -2.09 4.75 -12.44
CA HIS A 93 -3.52 4.55 -12.67
C HIS A 93 -4.22 3.67 -11.63
N GLY A 94 -3.49 2.77 -10.94
CA GLY A 94 -4.04 1.97 -9.83
C GLY A 94 -4.28 2.76 -8.54
N LYS A 95 -3.68 3.95 -8.42
CA LYS A 95 -3.85 4.89 -7.31
C LYS A 95 -4.59 6.17 -7.72
N THR A 96 -4.84 6.37 -9.01
CA THR A 96 -5.54 7.54 -9.52
C THR A 96 -7.05 7.28 -9.54
N GLY A 97 -7.82 8.20 -8.98
CA GLY A 97 -9.27 8.10 -8.98
C GLY A 97 -9.97 9.44 -8.89
N SER A 98 -11.27 9.42 -9.13
CA SER A 98 -12.15 10.58 -8.98
C SER A 98 -13.43 10.17 -8.27
N VAL A 99 -14.07 11.14 -7.60
CA VAL A 99 -15.37 10.94 -6.98
C VAL A 99 -16.18 12.21 -7.15
N HIS A 100 -17.42 12.05 -7.59
CA HIS A 100 -18.39 13.13 -7.59
C HIS A 100 -19.28 12.97 -6.36
N ILE A 101 -19.22 13.96 -5.46
CA ILE A 101 -20.04 13.97 -4.26
C ILE A 101 -21.38 14.62 -4.60
N SER A 102 -22.46 13.86 -4.45
CA SER A 102 -23.82 14.34 -4.67
C SER A 102 -24.56 14.38 -3.34
N ASN A 103 -25.14 15.53 -2.99
CA ASN A 103 -26.00 15.65 -1.82
C ASN A 103 -27.46 15.66 -2.29
N SER A 104 -28.21 14.60 -1.98
CA SER A 104 -29.62 14.46 -2.33
C SER A 104 -30.54 15.47 -1.63
N SER A 105 -30.06 16.15 -0.58
CA SER A 105 -30.81 17.18 0.14
C SER A 105 -30.60 18.61 -0.38
N ASP A 106 -29.60 18.82 -1.25
CA ASP A 106 -29.23 20.15 -1.73
C ASP A 106 -29.07 20.16 -3.26
N SER A 107 -30.10 20.67 -3.96
CA SER A 107 -30.18 20.69 -5.42
C SER A 107 -29.12 21.58 -6.10
N SER A 108 -28.29 22.31 -5.35
CA SER A 108 -27.12 23.02 -5.89
C SER A 108 -26.00 22.07 -6.34
N TYR A 109 -25.96 20.84 -5.82
CA TYR A 109 -25.10 19.77 -6.32
C TYR A 109 -25.79 19.06 -7.49
N LEU A 110 -25.96 19.80 -8.58
CA LEU A 110 -26.59 19.32 -9.81
C LEU A 110 -25.93 18.01 -10.29
N THR A 111 -26.75 17.12 -10.86
CA THR A 111 -26.27 15.92 -11.53
C THR A 111 -25.30 16.29 -12.64
N VAL A 112 -24.03 15.94 -12.47
CA VAL A 112 -23.01 16.09 -13.52
C VAL A 112 -23.31 15.08 -14.61
N ASP A 113 -23.24 15.52 -15.87
CA ASP A 113 -23.47 14.63 -17.00
C ASP A 113 -22.41 13.51 -17.05
N SER A 114 -22.81 12.35 -17.54
CA SER A 114 -21.94 11.18 -17.59
C SER A 114 -20.75 11.35 -18.56
N ALA A 115 -20.85 12.26 -19.53
CA ALA A 115 -19.75 12.52 -20.47
C ALA A 115 -18.60 13.28 -19.79
N THR A 116 -18.92 14.24 -18.92
CA THR A 116 -17.96 14.98 -18.10
C THR A 116 -17.28 14.06 -17.10
N LEU A 117 -18.04 13.19 -16.42
CA LEU A 117 -17.47 12.20 -15.50
C LEU A 117 -16.55 11.20 -16.22
N SER A 118 -16.83 10.85 -17.48
CA SER A 118 -16.00 9.93 -18.25
C SER A 118 -14.62 10.48 -18.63
N LYS A 119 -14.41 11.80 -18.51
CA LYS A 119 -13.11 12.44 -18.71
C LYS A 119 -12.20 12.37 -17.49
N LEU A 120 -12.76 12.06 -16.33
CA LEU A 120 -12.02 11.96 -15.07
C LEU A 120 -11.48 10.53 -14.88
N PRO A 121 -10.42 10.35 -14.07
CA PRO A 121 -9.86 9.03 -13.82
C PRO A 121 -10.90 8.11 -13.16
N PRO A 122 -11.09 6.89 -13.67
CA PRO A 122 -12.20 6.01 -13.27
C PRO A 122 -12.00 5.30 -11.94
N GLY A 123 -10.79 5.36 -11.35
CA GLY A 123 -10.50 4.75 -10.06
C GLY A 123 -11.26 5.42 -8.91
N GLN A 124 -11.30 4.75 -7.76
CA GLN A 124 -11.85 5.32 -6.55
C GLN A 124 -10.81 6.21 -5.86
N VAL A 125 -11.25 7.32 -5.26
CA VAL A 125 -10.39 8.16 -4.41
C VAL A 125 -10.09 7.43 -3.10
N ARG A 126 -8.80 7.30 -2.78
CA ARG A 126 -8.31 6.54 -1.61
C ARG A 126 -7.23 7.32 -0.88
N TRP A 127 -7.13 7.10 0.43
CA TRP A 127 -6.01 7.56 1.25
C TRP A 127 -5.58 6.42 2.18
N GLY A 128 -4.48 5.75 1.83
CA GLY A 128 -4.08 4.52 2.52
C GLY A 128 -5.20 3.48 2.42
N PHE A 129 -5.69 3.02 3.57
CA PHE A 129 -6.80 2.06 3.66
C PHE A 129 -8.17 2.74 3.76
N LEU A 130 -8.27 4.05 3.48
CA LEU A 130 -9.55 4.76 3.42
C LEU A 130 -9.99 4.91 1.97
N SER A 131 -11.31 4.81 1.75
CA SER A 131 -11.96 5.05 0.47
C SER A 131 -13.04 6.12 0.64
N LEU A 132 -13.11 7.07 -0.30
CA LEU A 132 -14.12 8.12 -0.28
C LEU A 132 -15.32 7.68 -1.14
N ASP A 133 -16.51 7.77 -0.58
CA ASP A 133 -17.75 7.45 -1.27
C ASP A 133 -18.41 8.68 -1.92
N THR A 134 -19.45 8.43 -2.73
CA THR A 134 -20.21 9.47 -3.44
C THR A 134 -21.09 10.34 -2.54
N THR A 135 -21.18 10.01 -1.25
CA THR A 135 -21.87 10.81 -0.23
C THR A 135 -20.90 11.75 0.50
N GLY A 136 -19.60 11.64 0.23
CA GLY A 136 -18.55 12.42 0.87
C GLY A 136 -18.07 11.83 2.20
N ASN A 137 -18.43 10.59 2.50
CA ASN A 137 -17.97 9.90 3.70
C ASN A 137 -16.76 9.02 3.39
N TRP A 138 -15.82 9.00 4.35
CA TRP A 138 -14.68 8.08 4.31
C TRP A 138 -15.05 6.76 4.97
N ALA A 139 -14.83 5.67 4.24
CA ALA A 139 -14.99 4.30 4.73
C ALA A 139 -13.63 3.59 4.78
N ILE A 140 -13.46 2.73 5.79
CA ILE A 140 -12.29 1.85 5.89
C ILE A 140 -12.44 0.72 4.89
N ASP A 141 -11.41 0.48 4.09
CA ASP A 141 -11.29 -0.71 3.26
C ASP A 141 -10.89 -1.89 4.15
N GLU A 142 -11.90 -2.55 4.72
CA GLU A 142 -11.71 -3.69 5.63
C GLU A 142 -10.89 -4.80 4.98
N SER A 143 -11.02 -5.01 3.67
CA SER A 143 -10.28 -6.06 2.96
C SER A 143 -8.77 -5.79 2.96
N GLN A 144 -8.36 -4.53 2.75
CA GLN A 144 -6.94 -4.17 2.83
C GLN A 144 -6.43 -4.17 4.27
N VAL A 145 -7.27 -3.76 5.22
CA VAL A 145 -6.89 -3.84 6.64
C VAL A 145 -6.68 -5.30 7.04
N GLU A 146 -7.59 -6.20 6.69
CA GLU A 146 -7.51 -7.64 7.00
C GLU A 146 -6.23 -8.29 6.47
N GLU A 147 -5.80 -7.93 5.26
CA GLU A 147 -4.53 -8.39 4.69
C GLU A 147 -3.31 -7.94 5.53
N HIS A 148 -3.42 -6.79 6.21
CA HIS A 148 -2.34 -6.17 6.98
C HIS A 148 -2.44 -6.40 8.50
N ILE A 149 -3.54 -6.94 9.01
CA ILE A 149 -3.75 -7.27 10.43
C ILE A 149 -2.58 -8.11 11.00
N PRO A 150 -2.08 -9.15 10.31
CA PRO A 150 -1.02 -9.98 10.88
C PRO A 150 0.31 -9.24 11.05
N GLN A 151 0.59 -8.23 10.23
CA GLN A 151 1.74 -7.35 10.33
C GLN A 151 1.60 -6.38 11.51
N CYS A 152 0.39 -5.85 11.75
CA CYS A 152 0.09 -4.89 12.80
C CYS A 152 0.07 -5.51 14.21
N LEU A 153 -0.43 -6.74 14.36
CA LEU A 153 -0.55 -7.40 15.68
C LEU A 153 0.72 -8.16 16.10
N GLY A 154 1.70 -8.27 15.19
CA GLY A 154 3.01 -8.85 15.43
C GLY A 154 3.01 -10.36 15.70
N ARG A 155 4.21 -10.88 16.02
CA ARG A 155 4.45 -12.33 16.12
C ARG A 155 3.63 -13.03 17.19
N ALA A 156 3.37 -12.39 18.32
CA ALA A 156 2.59 -12.99 19.40
C ALA A 156 1.16 -13.36 18.94
N HIS A 157 0.54 -12.50 18.12
CA HIS A 157 -0.76 -12.81 17.54
C HIS A 157 -0.68 -13.94 16.51
N LEU A 158 0.33 -13.90 15.62
CA LEU A 158 0.57 -14.98 14.66
C LEU A 158 0.80 -16.33 15.35
N ASP A 159 1.57 -16.37 16.44
CA ASP A 159 1.78 -17.57 17.26
C ASP A 159 0.45 -18.10 17.79
N MET A 160 -0.43 -17.23 18.31
CA MET A 160 -1.77 -17.64 18.76
C MET A 160 -2.63 -18.22 17.63
N VAL A 161 -2.59 -17.62 16.44
CA VAL A 161 -3.36 -18.11 15.27
C VAL A 161 -2.82 -19.47 14.81
N ILE A 162 -1.50 -19.64 14.70
CA ILE A 162 -0.85 -20.90 14.34
C ILE A 162 -1.21 -22.00 15.36
N LEU A 163 -1.07 -21.71 16.66
CA LEU A 163 -1.41 -22.64 17.73
C LEU A 163 -2.90 -23.01 17.72
N THR A 164 -3.77 -22.07 17.35
CA THR A 164 -5.22 -22.32 17.24
C THR A 164 -5.52 -23.27 16.08
N PHE A 165 -4.95 -23.05 14.90
CA PHE A 165 -5.11 -23.96 13.76
C PHE A 165 -4.54 -25.36 14.07
N GLU A 166 -3.39 -25.44 14.73
CA GLU A 166 -2.81 -26.70 15.18
C GLU A 166 -3.79 -27.44 16.13
N LYS A 167 -4.33 -26.73 17.12
CA LYS A 167 -5.29 -27.29 18.08
C LYS A 167 -6.57 -27.78 17.40
N ILE A 168 -7.09 -27.04 16.42
CA ILE A 168 -8.26 -27.45 15.62
C ILE A 168 -7.95 -28.72 14.84
N GLN A 169 -6.82 -28.75 14.11
CA GLN A 169 -6.44 -29.92 13.32
C GLN A 169 -6.24 -31.16 14.18
N ARG A 170 -5.57 -31.03 15.33
CA ARG A 170 -5.44 -32.12 16.31
C ARG A 170 -6.82 -32.59 16.80
N LYS A 171 -7.72 -31.68 17.19
CA LYS A 171 -9.05 -32.07 17.67
C LYS A 171 -9.90 -32.78 16.62
N LEU A 172 -9.83 -32.35 15.36
CA LEU A 172 -10.66 -32.90 14.28
C LEU A 172 -10.09 -34.19 13.71
N PHE A 173 -8.77 -34.33 13.67
CA PHE A 173 -8.09 -35.39 12.91
C PHE A 173 -7.24 -36.32 13.75
N ALA A 174 -7.04 -36.08 15.05
CA ALA A 174 -6.40 -37.05 15.94
C ALA A 174 -7.33 -38.26 16.15
N THR A 175 -7.03 -39.34 15.45
CA THR A 175 -7.52 -40.68 15.79
C THR A 175 -6.49 -41.36 16.68
N GLY A 176 -6.75 -41.43 18.00
CA GLY A 176 -5.84 -41.99 19.00
C GLY A 176 -4.67 -41.06 19.37
N ASP A 177 -3.62 -41.61 20.00
CA ASP A 177 -2.43 -40.88 20.45
C ASP A 177 -1.38 -40.64 19.34
N MET A 178 -1.80 -40.47 18.07
CA MET A 178 -0.83 -40.19 16.99
C MET A 178 -0.23 -38.79 17.12
N PRO A 179 1.09 -38.65 17.33
CA PRO A 179 1.76 -37.35 17.34
C PRO A 179 1.66 -36.71 15.95
N GLY A 180 1.29 -35.42 15.89
CA GLY A 180 1.25 -34.66 14.64
C GLY A 180 0.00 -34.87 13.77
N ALA A 181 -1.10 -35.38 14.35
CA ALA A 181 -2.35 -35.56 13.64
C ALA A 181 -2.87 -34.27 13.01
N ASN A 182 -3.08 -34.32 11.70
CA ASN A 182 -3.54 -33.22 10.86
C ASN A 182 -4.36 -33.75 9.66
N VAL A 183 -4.84 -32.83 8.82
CA VAL A 183 -5.67 -33.19 7.66
C VAL A 183 -4.95 -34.14 6.68
N THR A 184 -3.65 -33.99 6.43
CA THR A 184 -2.92 -34.84 5.48
C THR A 184 -2.70 -36.24 6.05
N SER A 185 -2.41 -36.38 7.33
CA SER A 185 -2.32 -37.68 8.00
C SER A 185 -3.66 -38.43 7.95
N HIS A 186 -4.77 -37.74 8.14
CA HIS A 186 -6.10 -38.34 8.07
C HIS A 186 -6.45 -38.80 6.66
N LEU A 187 -6.23 -37.94 5.66
CA LEU A 187 -6.49 -38.28 4.27
C LEU A 187 -5.57 -39.39 3.76
N ARG A 188 -4.29 -39.39 4.16
CA ARG A 188 -3.36 -40.48 3.88
C ARG A 188 -3.89 -41.81 4.42
N SER A 189 -4.34 -41.85 5.68
CA SER A 189 -4.96 -43.06 6.28
C SER A 189 -6.17 -43.51 5.46
N LYS A 190 -7.06 -42.58 5.11
CA LYS A 190 -8.27 -42.90 4.34
C LYS A 190 -7.97 -43.43 2.94
N LEU A 191 -6.96 -42.89 2.26
CA LEU A 191 -6.52 -43.37 0.95
C LEU A 191 -5.89 -44.76 1.05
N GLY A 192 -5.08 -45.01 2.09
CA GLY A 192 -4.55 -46.34 2.38
C GLY A 192 -5.63 -47.38 2.66
N GLU A 193 -6.60 -47.05 3.52
CA GLU A 193 -7.73 -47.93 3.85
C GLU A 193 -8.60 -48.28 2.63
N ARG A 194 -8.87 -47.29 1.77
CA ARG A 194 -9.83 -47.46 0.65
C ARG A 194 -9.19 -48.04 -0.60
N PHE A 195 -7.93 -47.68 -0.88
CA PHE A 195 -7.30 -47.94 -2.17
C PHE A 195 -5.97 -48.71 -2.05
N GLY A 196 -5.50 -49.03 -0.83
CA GLY A 196 -4.24 -49.75 -0.61
C GLY A 196 -2.99 -48.94 -0.94
N ILE A 197 -3.10 -47.62 -1.06
CA ILE A 197 -1.97 -46.73 -1.42
C ILE A 197 -1.21 -46.34 -0.16
N GLN A 198 0.10 -46.55 -0.15
CA GLN A 198 1.01 -46.16 0.94
C GLN A 198 1.96 -45.03 0.48
N ASP A 199 2.68 -44.44 1.43
CA ASP A 199 3.78 -43.47 1.18
C ASP A 199 3.41 -42.22 0.37
N ILE A 200 2.19 -41.71 0.55
CA ILE A 200 1.72 -40.49 -0.14
C ILE A 200 2.42 -39.25 0.46
N PRO A 201 3.22 -38.49 -0.31
CA PRO A 201 3.89 -37.29 0.16
C PRO A 201 2.90 -36.17 0.47
N ASP A 202 3.19 -35.31 1.45
CA ASP A 202 2.27 -34.21 1.84
C ASP A 202 1.95 -33.26 0.67
N GLY A 203 2.89 -33.06 -0.26
CA GLY A 203 2.69 -32.23 -1.45
C GLY A 203 1.54 -32.70 -2.34
N PHE A 204 1.21 -34.00 -2.33
CA PHE A 204 0.05 -34.55 -3.05
C PHE A 204 -1.27 -33.94 -2.58
N PHE A 205 -1.37 -33.48 -1.33
CA PHE A 205 -2.61 -32.90 -0.83
C PHE A 205 -2.78 -31.43 -1.24
N TYR A 206 -1.69 -30.71 -1.47
CA TYR A 206 -1.69 -29.25 -1.60
C TYR A 206 -1.45 -28.73 -3.03
N LEU A 207 -0.97 -29.57 -3.95
CA LEU A 207 -0.74 -29.16 -5.34
C LEU A 207 -2.06 -28.81 -6.07
N PRO A 208 -2.00 -28.05 -7.19
CA PRO A 208 -3.18 -27.67 -7.97
C PRO A 208 -3.93 -28.88 -8.55
N ILE A 209 -5.27 -28.85 -8.53
CA ILE A 209 -6.14 -29.96 -8.94
C ILE A 209 -5.92 -30.41 -10.39
N GLU A 210 -5.39 -29.53 -11.24
CA GLU A 210 -5.06 -29.79 -12.64
C GLU A 210 -4.02 -30.90 -12.80
N LEU A 211 -3.22 -31.17 -11.75
CA LEU A 211 -2.26 -32.27 -11.71
C LEU A 211 -2.88 -33.59 -11.22
N GLY A 212 -4.20 -33.68 -11.10
CA GLY A 212 -4.92 -34.87 -10.62
C GLY A 212 -4.81 -35.09 -9.11
N VAL A 213 -4.51 -34.03 -8.36
CA VAL A 213 -4.35 -34.04 -6.90
C VAL A 213 -5.54 -33.36 -6.19
N LEU A 214 -5.43 -33.13 -4.87
CA LEU A 214 -6.57 -32.71 -4.03
C LEU A 214 -6.73 -31.20 -3.84
N GLY A 215 -5.73 -30.36 -4.13
CA GLY A 215 -5.87 -28.89 -4.08
C GLY A 215 -6.27 -28.31 -2.72
N ILE A 216 -5.94 -28.99 -1.62
CA ILE A 216 -6.25 -28.50 -0.27
C ILE A 216 -5.47 -27.21 -0.04
N ARG A 217 -6.08 -26.23 0.63
CA ARG A 217 -5.37 -25.03 1.06
C ARG A 217 -4.67 -25.27 2.39
N ASN A 218 -3.39 -24.95 2.45
CA ASN A 218 -2.64 -24.96 3.70
C ASN A 218 -2.73 -23.57 4.38
N PRO A 219 -3.44 -23.43 5.51
CA PRO A 219 -3.60 -22.13 6.17
C PRO A 219 -2.31 -21.62 6.82
N PHE A 220 -1.30 -22.48 7.03
CA PHE A 220 -0.05 -22.10 7.65
C PHE A 220 0.92 -21.39 6.70
N ILE A 221 0.86 -21.67 5.39
CA ILE A 221 1.76 -21.05 4.40
C ILE A 221 1.67 -19.51 4.44
N PRO A 222 0.49 -18.88 4.28
CA PRO A 222 0.39 -17.42 4.34
C PRO A 222 0.79 -16.87 5.72
N LEU A 223 0.47 -17.57 6.82
CA LEU A 223 0.85 -17.14 8.17
C LEU A 223 2.38 -17.13 8.36
N TYR A 224 3.09 -18.15 7.87
CA TYR A 224 4.55 -18.24 7.98
C TYR A 224 5.28 -17.22 7.09
N LEU A 225 4.71 -16.89 5.93
CA LEU A 225 5.27 -15.83 5.08
C LEU A 225 5.24 -14.47 5.82
N VAL A 226 4.11 -14.12 6.44
CA VAL A 226 4.02 -12.88 7.23
C VAL A 226 4.83 -12.96 8.53
N TYR A 227 4.97 -14.15 9.12
CA TYR A 227 5.75 -14.34 10.34
C TYR A 227 7.21 -13.90 10.20
N GLN A 228 7.83 -14.16 9.04
CA GLN A 228 9.23 -13.79 8.79
C GLN A 228 9.43 -12.27 8.83
N ASP A 229 8.49 -11.52 8.26
CA ASP A 229 8.57 -10.07 8.12
C ASP A 229 7.95 -9.31 9.31
N SER A 230 7.16 -9.98 10.14
CA SER A 230 6.50 -9.37 11.29
C SER A 230 7.46 -9.04 12.45
N SER A 231 7.19 -7.93 13.13
CA SER A 231 7.94 -7.52 14.33
C SER A 231 7.71 -8.47 15.50
N LYS A 232 8.81 -8.78 16.21
CA LYS A 232 8.77 -9.51 17.50
C LYS A 232 8.17 -8.65 18.62
N GLU A 233 8.38 -7.34 18.54
CA GLU A 233 7.99 -6.39 19.58
C GLU A 233 7.34 -5.17 18.90
N PRO A 234 6.12 -5.32 18.37
CA PRO A 234 5.42 -4.21 17.72
C PRO A 234 5.23 -3.01 18.67
N MET A 235 4.99 -3.26 19.96
CA MET A 235 4.88 -2.21 20.98
C MET A 235 6.18 -1.42 21.15
N HIS A 236 7.33 -2.09 21.14
CA HIS A 236 8.61 -1.40 21.25
C HIS A 236 8.86 -0.46 20.06
N LEU A 237 8.47 -0.87 18.85
CA LEU A 237 8.54 0.00 17.67
C LEU A 237 7.62 1.22 17.80
N ILE A 238 6.43 1.04 18.36
CA ILE A 238 5.49 2.16 18.62
C ILE A 238 6.09 3.12 19.64
N ASP A 239 6.63 2.60 20.75
CA ASP A 239 7.25 3.41 21.80
C ASP A 239 8.44 4.21 21.25
N MET A 240 9.34 3.55 20.51
CA MET A 240 10.46 4.22 19.83
C MET A 240 9.99 5.31 18.86
N THR A 241 8.87 5.09 18.16
CA THR A 241 8.32 6.07 17.23
C THR A 241 7.77 7.27 17.98
N PHE A 242 7.06 7.07 19.10
CA PHE A 242 6.59 8.16 19.95
C PHE A 242 7.73 8.98 20.53
N GLU A 243 8.79 8.33 21.03
CA GLU A 243 9.99 9.02 21.52
C GLU A 243 10.64 9.86 20.42
N TYR A 244 10.80 9.29 19.22
CA TYR A 244 11.35 10.02 18.07
C TYR A 244 10.48 11.20 17.64
N GLU A 245 9.16 11.03 17.58
CA GLU A 245 8.22 12.09 17.24
C GLU A 245 8.19 13.19 18.30
N GLU A 246 8.26 12.83 19.58
CA GLU A 246 8.36 13.79 20.68
C GLU A 246 9.66 14.60 20.60
N GLU A 247 10.80 13.95 20.33
CA GLU A 247 12.07 14.63 20.10
C GLU A 247 12.01 15.58 18.90
N ALA A 248 11.45 15.11 17.78
CA ALA A 248 11.27 15.91 16.57
C ALA A 248 10.37 17.12 16.81
N TYR A 249 9.25 16.92 17.52
CA TYR A 249 8.34 17.99 17.94
C TYR A 249 9.04 18.99 18.85
N ASN A 250 9.73 18.54 19.90
CA ASN A 250 10.43 19.41 20.83
C ASN A 250 11.51 20.24 20.13
N LYS A 251 12.22 19.65 19.16
CA LYS A 251 13.18 20.38 18.32
C LYS A 251 12.49 21.42 17.43
N ALA A 252 11.37 21.07 16.80
CA ALA A 252 10.60 22.01 15.97
C ALA A 252 10.00 23.15 16.80
N LYS A 253 9.46 22.84 17.98
CA LYS A 253 8.93 23.81 18.96
C LYS A 253 10.02 24.77 19.43
N LYS A 254 11.19 24.26 19.82
CA LYS A 254 12.33 25.10 20.20
C LYS A 254 12.75 26.03 19.05
N ALA A 255 12.83 25.51 17.83
CA ALA A 255 13.15 26.35 16.67
C ALA A 255 12.09 27.44 16.43
N TYR A 256 10.81 27.14 16.66
CA TYR A 256 9.72 28.11 16.57
C TYR A 256 9.82 29.20 17.66
N GLU A 257 10.01 28.81 18.91
CA GLU A 257 10.14 29.73 20.06
C GLU A 257 11.40 30.59 19.97
N ASP A 258 12.53 30.03 19.54
CA ASP A 258 13.79 30.74 19.33
C ASP A 258 13.74 31.67 18.09
N GLY A 259 12.61 31.74 17.38
CA GLY A 259 12.44 32.54 16.16
C GLY A 259 13.30 32.10 14.97
N THR A 260 13.91 30.91 15.06
CA THR A 260 14.73 30.31 14.00
C THR A 260 13.90 29.49 13.01
N SER A 261 12.64 29.20 13.35
CA SER A 261 11.66 28.74 12.36
C SER A 261 11.38 29.91 11.41
N ARG A 262 11.82 29.78 10.15
CA ARG A 262 11.46 30.74 9.12
C ARG A 262 9.94 30.67 8.94
N SER A 263 9.24 31.72 9.37
CA SER A 263 7.86 31.96 8.98
C SER A 263 7.77 31.88 7.46
N ARG A 264 7.06 30.88 6.95
CA ARG A 264 6.62 30.81 5.54
C ARG A 264 5.32 31.60 5.31
N PHE A 265 5.00 32.58 6.17
CA PHE A 265 3.93 33.53 5.90
C PHE A 265 4.54 34.86 5.46
N HIS A 266 4.41 35.15 4.15
CA HIS A 266 4.42 36.52 3.66
C HIS A 266 3.07 37.16 3.99
N PRO A 267 3.02 38.30 4.71
CA PRO A 267 1.85 39.15 4.68
C PRO A 267 1.80 39.86 3.32
N THR A 268 0.69 39.70 2.61
CA THR A 268 0.27 40.60 1.53
C THR A 268 0.03 42.01 2.05
#